data_AF-A0A1H9P797-F1
#
_entry.id   AF-A0A1H9P797-F1
#
_cell.length_a   1.000
_cell.length_b   1.000
_cell.length_c   1.000
_cell.angle_alpha   90.00
_cell.angle_beta   90.00
_cell.angle_gamma   90.00
#
_symmetry.space_group_name_H-M   'P 1'
#
loop_
_entity.id
_entity.type
_entity.pdbx_description
1 polymer ?
#
loop_
_entity_poly.entity_id
_entity_poly.type
_entity_poly.pdbx_seq_one_letter_code
_entity_poly.pdbx_strand_id
1 'polypeptide(L)'
;MEPDQFNIRHLAAMAAVVDQGSVSLAARAVNLTQPAVTQGIAKLEAQLGVRLFDRQPGGMAALEAAQRLKPRIDVALRLIGSNRVTAAQVRAFVALARAGSYAAAAAMTGVAEPSLHRAVGDLGLAVGSRLVDRRGRGVMLTKPGMALAQRLRLALAELRQGLADLADLKGEEGGRILVGAMPLSRARLLPDAIMRFRADFPQVDISVAEGAHAELVGPLRDGEIDMMIGALRDPAMALDLEQRALFEDRPTILARHGHPLAIGWDADALRRFPWILPPEGTPLRQLWKAMFAELGGDVPAVPIECGSVMTIRQLLVGGDYLTLLSYDQLALELEAGLLADIGPAPGAISRTIGLTTRADWRPTRLQQQFMAAVEASVREMTS
;
A
#
# COMPACT_ATOMS: atom_id res chain seq x y z
N MET A 1 18.08 6.43 -6.80
CA MET A 1 18.56 5.17 -7.42
C MET A 1 17.41 4.19 -7.40
N GLU A 2 17.14 3.48 -8.50
CA GLU A 2 16.04 2.53 -8.54
C GLU A 2 16.47 1.13 -8.05
N PRO A 3 15.66 0.46 -7.20
CA PRO A 3 16.01 -0.85 -6.62
C PRO A 3 16.19 -1.95 -7.66
N ASP A 4 15.54 -1.77 -8.79
CA ASP A 4 15.51 -2.72 -9.88
C ASP A 4 16.82 -2.77 -10.67
N GLN A 5 17.80 -1.90 -10.36
CA GLN A 5 19.13 -1.85 -10.97
C GLN A 5 20.14 -2.80 -10.31
N PHE A 6 19.85 -3.34 -9.13
CA PHE A 6 20.78 -4.18 -8.40
C PHE A 6 21.01 -5.54 -9.04
N ASN A 7 22.27 -5.92 -9.17
CA ASN A 7 22.62 -7.26 -9.61
C ASN A 7 22.34 -8.26 -8.48
N ILE A 8 21.41 -9.19 -8.73
CA ILE A 8 20.96 -10.20 -7.77
C ILE A 8 22.13 -11.03 -7.21
N ARG A 9 23.16 -11.32 -8.01
CA ARG A 9 24.35 -12.05 -7.55
C ARG A 9 25.23 -11.22 -6.63
N HIS A 10 25.32 -9.90 -6.84
CA HIS A 10 26.06 -9.02 -5.94
C HIS A 10 25.34 -8.91 -4.59
N LEU A 11 24.01 -8.83 -4.59
CA LEU A 11 23.20 -8.87 -3.38
C LEU A 11 23.39 -10.19 -2.61
N ALA A 12 23.33 -11.32 -3.31
CA ALA A 12 23.58 -12.64 -2.71
C ALA A 12 25.01 -12.76 -2.15
N ALA A 13 26.01 -12.27 -2.88
CA ALA A 13 27.40 -12.24 -2.43
C ALA A 13 27.58 -11.39 -1.17
N MET A 14 26.96 -10.21 -1.13
CA MET A 14 26.96 -9.33 0.04
C MET A 14 26.34 -10.02 1.25
N ALA A 15 25.13 -10.57 1.12
CA ALA A 15 24.44 -11.26 2.22
C ALA A 15 25.28 -12.43 2.76
N ALA A 16 25.86 -13.23 1.86
CA ALA A 16 26.72 -14.35 2.23
C ALA A 16 28.02 -13.91 2.93
N VAL A 17 28.60 -12.75 2.59
CA VAL A 17 29.77 -12.24 3.34
C VAL A 17 29.38 -11.78 4.73
N VAL A 18 28.19 -11.19 4.92
CA VAL A 18 27.70 -10.86 6.26
C VAL A 18 27.52 -12.12 7.11
N ASP A 19 26.95 -13.20 6.54
CA ASP A 19 26.73 -14.46 7.26
C ASP A 19 28.04 -15.20 7.62
N GLN A 20 29.03 -15.17 6.74
CA GLN A 20 30.23 -16.00 6.86
C GLN A 20 31.43 -15.27 7.46
N GLY A 21 31.44 -13.93 7.46
CA GLY A 21 32.60 -13.12 7.84
C GLY A 21 33.83 -13.32 6.94
N SER A 22 33.70 -14.02 5.81
CA SER A 22 34.80 -14.42 4.94
C SER A 22 34.38 -14.45 3.47
N VAL A 23 35.15 -13.78 2.61
CA VAL A 23 34.92 -13.77 1.15
C VAL A 23 35.04 -15.17 0.57
N SER A 24 36.00 -15.97 1.04
CA SER A 24 36.24 -17.31 0.49
C SER A 24 35.10 -18.28 0.85
N LEU A 25 34.58 -18.22 2.08
CA LEU A 25 33.43 -19.02 2.49
C LEU A 25 32.14 -18.56 1.80
N ALA A 26 31.92 -17.25 1.71
CA ALA A 26 30.78 -16.68 1.00
C ALA A 26 30.77 -17.10 -0.48
N ALA A 27 31.93 -17.04 -1.16
CA ALA A 27 32.06 -17.46 -2.55
C ALA A 27 31.59 -18.91 -2.77
N ARG A 28 31.97 -19.83 -1.87
CA ARG A 28 31.48 -21.21 -1.90
C ARG A 28 29.97 -21.29 -1.67
N ALA A 29 29.44 -20.55 -0.69
CA ALA A 29 28.02 -20.55 -0.36
C ALA A 29 27.12 -20.08 -1.52
N VAL A 30 27.56 -19.11 -2.32
CA VAL A 30 26.80 -18.58 -3.46
C VAL A 30 27.26 -19.11 -4.82
N ASN A 31 28.13 -20.13 -4.85
CA ASN A 31 28.68 -20.74 -6.06
C ASN A 31 29.35 -19.72 -7.01
N LEU A 32 30.15 -18.82 -6.45
CA LEU A 32 30.96 -17.84 -7.18
C LEU A 32 32.45 -18.03 -6.88
N THR A 33 33.30 -17.39 -7.68
CA THR A 33 34.73 -17.28 -7.36
C THR A 33 34.98 -16.16 -6.36
N GLN A 34 36.05 -16.25 -5.58
CA GLN A 34 36.42 -15.19 -4.62
C GLN A 34 36.64 -13.81 -5.29
N PRO A 35 37.30 -13.71 -6.47
CA PRO A 35 37.37 -12.44 -7.20
C PRO A 35 35.99 -11.90 -7.60
N ALA A 36 35.04 -12.76 -7.99
CA ALA A 36 33.69 -12.34 -8.36
C ALA A 36 32.90 -11.78 -7.16
N VAL A 37 33.02 -12.40 -5.98
CA VAL A 37 32.43 -11.85 -4.74
C VAL A 37 33.04 -10.49 -4.41
N THR A 38 34.38 -10.39 -4.44
CA THR A 38 35.09 -9.14 -4.12
C THR A 38 34.69 -8.00 -5.08
N GLN A 39 34.67 -8.27 -6.38
CA GLN A 39 34.23 -7.30 -7.38
C GLN A 39 32.74 -6.96 -7.26
N GLY A 40 31.90 -7.94 -6.93
CA GLY A 40 30.47 -7.74 -6.72
C GLY A 40 30.19 -6.80 -5.55
N ILE A 41 30.90 -6.99 -4.43
CA ILE A 41 30.84 -6.09 -3.27
C ILE A 41 31.33 -4.69 -3.64
N ALA A 42 32.49 -4.56 -4.28
CA ALA A 42 33.03 -3.25 -4.66
C ALA A 42 32.08 -2.49 -5.60
N LYS A 43 31.44 -3.19 -6.56
CA LYS A 43 30.42 -2.59 -7.43
C LYS A 43 29.18 -2.15 -6.66
N LEU A 44 28.74 -2.95 -5.68
CA LEU A 44 27.59 -2.61 -4.85
C LEU A 44 27.89 -1.40 -3.96
N GLU A 45 29.06 -1.35 -3.31
CA GLU A 45 29.52 -0.20 -2.54
C GLU A 45 29.61 1.08 -3.38
N ALA A 46 30.15 0.97 -4.60
CA ALA A 46 30.23 2.09 -5.54
C ALA A 46 28.84 2.57 -5.98
N GLN A 47 27.89 1.66 -6.22
CA GLN A 47 26.51 2.03 -6.54
C GLN A 47 25.83 2.70 -5.35
N LEU A 48 25.94 2.13 -4.15
CA LEU A 48 25.29 2.67 -2.95
C LEU A 48 25.97 3.94 -2.43
N GLY A 49 27.21 4.22 -2.83
CA GLY A 49 28.00 5.33 -2.32
C GLY A 49 28.33 5.20 -0.82
N VAL A 50 28.45 3.96 -0.32
CA VAL A 50 28.73 3.65 1.09
C VAL A 50 29.52 2.35 1.17
N ARG A 51 30.48 2.31 2.10
CA ARG A 51 31.23 1.08 2.41
C ARG A 51 30.34 0.12 3.20
N LEU A 52 30.34 -1.13 2.78
CA LEU A 52 29.58 -2.22 3.39
C LEU A 52 30.47 -3.07 4.29
N PHE A 53 31.77 -3.17 3.97
CA PHE A 53 32.68 -4.02 4.72
C PHE A 53 34.05 -3.38 4.95
N ASP A 54 34.69 -3.77 6.05
CA ASP A 54 36.11 -3.56 6.32
C ASP A 54 36.89 -4.86 6.23
N ARG A 55 38.04 -4.80 5.56
CA ARG A 55 38.96 -5.92 5.47
C ARG A 55 39.80 -6.00 6.74
N GLN A 56 39.81 -7.16 7.39
CA GLN A 56 40.55 -7.42 8.62
C GLN A 56 41.48 -8.63 8.43
N PRO A 57 42.55 -8.78 9.25
CA PRO A 57 43.48 -9.91 9.15
C PRO A 57 42.81 -11.29 9.19
N GLY A 58 41.63 -11.40 9.82
CA GLY A 58 40.85 -12.64 9.93
C GLY A 58 39.64 -12.77 8.99
N GLY A 59 39.36 -11.79 8.10
CA GLY A 59 38.19 -11.86 7.23
C GLY A 59 37.62 -10.51 6.79
N MET A 60 36.30 -10.45 6.68
CA MET A 60 35.53 -9.27 6.32
C MET A 60 34.56 -8.93 7.45
N ALA A 61 34.72 -7.74 8.04
CA ALA A 61 33.82 -7.21 9.04
C ALA A 61 32.69 -6.44 8.36
N ALA A 62 31.43 -6.80 8.63
CA ALA A 62 30.27 -6.09 8.12
C ALA A 62 30.05 -4.77 8.88
N LEU A 63 30.00 -3.66 8.15
CA LEU A 63 29.68 -2.34 8.69
C LEU A 63 28.17 -2.20 8.91
N GLU A 64 27.76 -1.15 9.63
CA GLU A 64 26.35 -0.89 9.94
C GLU A 64 25.46 -0.86 8.68
N ALA A 65 25.95 -0.24 7.60
CA ALA A 65 25.24 -0.22 6.31
C ALA A 65 24.92 -1.63 5.77
N ALA A 66 25.87 -2.56 5.90
CA ALA A 66 25.64 -3.94 5.49
C ALA A 66 24.66 -4.66 6.42
N GLN A 67 24.75 -4.42 7.72
CA GLN A 67 23.85 -5.01 8.71
C GLN A 67 22.41 -4.52 8.54
N ARG A 68 22.19 -3.24 8.21
CA ARG A 68 20.85 -2.68 7.92
C ARG A 68 20.26 -3.23 6.61
N LEU A 69 21.08 -3.40 5.57
CA LEU A 69 20.62 -3.90 4.27
C LEU A 69 20.34 -5.41 4.26
N LYS A 70 21.13 -6.20 4.99
CA LYS A 70 21.08 -7.66 4.90
C LYS A 70 19.66 -8.22 5.11
N PRO A 71 18.89 -7.81 6.15
CA PRO A 71 17.55 -8.34 6.34
C PRO A 71 16.60 -8.06 5.17
N ARG A 72 16.76 -6.90 4.49
CA ARG A 72 15.98 -6.52 3.29
C ARG A 72 16.38 -7.39 2.10
N ILE A 73 17.69 -7.56 1.91
CA ILE A 73 18.26 -8.37 0.83
C ILE A 73 17.85 -9.84 0.98
N ASP A 74 17.89 -10.41 2.18
CA ASP A 74 17.50 -11.80 2.44
C ASP A 74 16.04 -12.05 2.02
N VAL A 75 15.13 -11.14 2.38
CA VAL A 75 13.72 -11.22 1.98
C VAL A 75 13.58 -11.09 0.47
N ALA A 76 14.24 -10.10 -0.15
CA ALA A 76 14.20 -9.90 -1.59
C ALA A 76 14.72 -11.12 -2.36
N LEU A 77 15.84 -11.71 -1.94
CA LEU A 77 16.43 -12.92 -2.56
C LEU A 77 15.50 -14.13 -2.43
N ARG A 78 14.88 -14.32 -1.25
CA ARG A 78 13.89 -15.38 -1.04
C ARG A 78 12.67 -15.20 -1.95
N LEU A 79 12.17 -13.97 -2.08
CA LEU A 79 11.03 -13.64 -2.94
C LEU A 79 11.36 -13.85 -4.43
N ILE A 80 12.57 -13.49 -4.88
CA ILE A 80 13.05 -13.77 -6.25
C ILE A 80 13.19 -15.27 -6.48
N GLY A 81 13.72 -16.01 -5.49
CA GLY A 81 13.78 -17.47 -5.48
C GLY A 81 14.81 -18.09 -6.42
N SER A 82 15.66 -17.31 -7.09
CA SER A 82 16.71 -17.84 -7.97
C SER A 82 17.86 -16.84 -8.20
N ASN A 83 19.10 -17.30 -7.99
CA ASN A 83 20.32 -16.52 -8.26
C ASN A 83 20.70 -16.48 -9.76
N ARG A 84 19.91 -17.15 -10.63
CA ARG A 84 20.05 -17.09 -12.09
C ARG A 84 19.25 -15.95 -12.71
N VAL A 85 18.32 -15.37 -11.95
CA VAL A 85 17.51 -14.24 -12.38
C VAL A 85 18.36 -12.96 -12.38
N THR A 86 18.15 -12.14 -13.40
CA THR A 86 18.81 -10.84 -13.55
C THR A 86 17.87 -9.69 -13.26
N ALA A 87 18.44 -8.55 -12.88
CA ALA A 87 17.69 -7.31 -12.64
C ALA A 87 16.85 -6.90 -13.85
N ALA A 88 17.40 -7.04 -15.07
CA ALA A 88 16.69 -6.73 -16.31
C ALA A 88 15.47 -7.63 -16.56
N GLN A 89 15.57 -8.92 -16.23
CA GLN A 89 14.45 -9.87 -16.31
C GLN A 89 13.34 -9.51 -15.32
N VAL A 90 13.70 -9.18 -14.08
CA VAL A 90 12.75 -8.72 -13.05
C VAL A 90 12.02 -7.45 -13.51
N ARG A 91 12.77 -6.44 -13.98
CA ARG A 91 12.21 -5.18 -14.52
C ARG A 91 11.24 -5.43 -15.65
N ALA A 92 11.65 -6.19 -16.66
CA ALA A 92 10.84 -6.45 -17.84
C ALA A 92 9.53 -7.15 -17.47
N PHE A 93 9.59 -8.14 -16.58
CA PHE A 93 8.40 -8.89 -16.18
C PHE A 93 7.47 -8.10 -15.28
N VAL A 94 7.98 -7.34 -14.31
CA VAL A 94 7.15 -6.45 -13.47
C VAL A 94 6.48 -5.36 -14.33
N ALA A 95 7.20 -4.78 -15.29
CA ALA A 95 6.63 -3.81 -16.23
C ALA A 95 5.53 -4.43 -17.09
N LEU A 96 5.75 -5.62 -17.66
CA LEU A 96 4.73 -6.35 -18.41
C LEU A 96 3.50 -6.67 -17.57
N ALA A 97 3.71 -7.13 -16.33
CA ALA A 97 2.65 -7.46 -15.40
C ALA A 97 1.80 -6.25 -14.99
N ARG A 98 2.36 -5.04 -15.01
CA ARG A 98 1.62 -3.78 -14.77
C ARG A 98 0.92 -3.28 -16.03
N ALA A 99 1.60 -3.31 -17.18
CA ALA A 99 1.13 -2.70 -18.41
C ALA A 99 0.11 -3.57 -19.19
N GLY A 100 0.07 -4.88 -18.93
CA GLY A 100 -0.85 -5.82 -19.59
C GLY A 100 -0.53 -6.12 -21.06
N SER A 101 0.45 -5.44 -21.66
CA SER A 101 0.94 -5.70 -23.01
C SER A 101 2.41 -5.35 -23.16
N TYR A 102 3.10 -5.99 -24.10
CA TYR A 102 4.51 -5.69 -24.38
C TYR A 102 4.72 -4.29 -24.94
N ALA A 103 3.82 -3.83 -25.81
CA ALA A 103 3.86 -2.47 -26.35
C ALA A 103 3.75 -1.41 -25.25
N ALA A 104 2.80 -1.56 -24.32
CA ALA A 104 2.66 -0.63 -23.19
C ALA A 104 3.85 -0.74 -22.22
N ALA A 105 4.37 -1.96 -21.98
CA ALA A 105 5.57 -2.14 -21.17
C ALA A 105 6.83 -1.52 -21.80
N ALA A 106 6.96 -1.59 -23.13
CA ALA A 106 8.04 -0.95 -23.88
C ALA A 106 7.96 0.58 -23.74
N ALA A 107 6.76 1.15 -23.90
CA ALA A 107 6.53 2.57 -23.68
C ALA A 107 6.86 3.01 -22.24
N MET A 108 6.46 2.21 -21.24
CA MET A 108 6.75 2.50 -19.83
C MET A 108 8.24 2.41 -19.47
N THR A 109 9.00 1.51 -20.09
CA THR A 109 10.39 1.22 -19.70
C THR A 109 11.43 1.83 -20.62
N GLY A 110 11.05 2.32 -21.80
CA GLY A 110 11.96 2.73 -22.86
C GLY A 110 12.74 1.58 -23.51
N VAL A 111 12.42 0.32 -23.16
CA VAL A 111 13.08 -0.87 -23.71
C VAL A 111 12.30 -1.38 -24.93
N ALA A 112 13.00 -1.71 -26.01
CA ALA A 112 12.37 -2.27 -27.20
C ALA A 112 11.57 -3.55 -26.88
N GLU A 113 10.38 -3.68 -27.47
CA GLU A 113 9.48 -4.84 -27.29
C GLU A 113 10.16 -6.22 -27.50
N PRO A 114 11.02 -6.44 -28.52
CA PRO A 114 11.75 -7.70 -28.68
C PRO A 114 12.66 -8.04 -27.50
N SER A 115 13.24 -7.02 -26.85
CA SER A 115 14.10 -7.18 -25.68
C SER A 115 13.28 -7.56 -24.45
N LEU A 116 12.09 -6.99 -24.28
CA LEU A 116 11.15 -7.38 -23.22
C LEU A 116 10.67 -8.82 -23.40
N HIS A 117 10.30 -9.21 -24.62
CA HIS A 117 9.91 -10.58 -24.94
C HIS A 117 11.00 -11.58 -24.56
N ARG A 118 12.26 -11.29 -24.93
CA ARG A 118 13.41 -12.14 -24.58
C ARG A 118 13.61 -12.22 -23.07
N ALA A 119 13.63 -11.08 -22.38
CA ALA A 119 13.85 -11.03 -20.94
C ALA A 119 12.77 -11.80 -20.15
N VAL A 120 11.50 -11.69 -20.55
CA VAL A 120 10.38 -12.44 -19.92
C VAL A 120 10.48 -13.93 -20.22
N GLY A 121 10.87 -14.31 -21.44
CA GLY A 121 11.12 -15.70 -21.82
C GLY A 121 12.25 -16.33 -21.01
N ASP A 122 13.39 -15.65 -20.93
CA ASP A 122 14.55 -16.09 -20.15
C ASP A 122 14.24 -16.17 -18.65
N LEU A 123 13.41 -15.26 -18.13
CA LEU A 123 12.92 -15.34 -16.76
C LEU A 123 12.12 -16.62 -16.55
N GLY A 124 11.19 -16.93 -17.47
CA GLY A 124 10.39 -18.15 -17.43
C GLY A 124 11.25 -19.43 -17.43
N LEU A 125 12.31 -19.45 -18.23
CA LEU A 125 13.31 -20.53 -18.22
C LEU A 125 14.07 -20.60 -16.89
N ALA A 126 14.51 -19.45 -16.35
CA ALA A 126 15.26 -19.38 -15.11
C ALA A 126 14.47 -19.85 -13.88
N VAL A 127 13.14 -19.68 -13.90
CA VAL A 127 12.22 -20.13 -12.84
C VAL A 127 11.49 -21.44 -13.18
N GLY A 128 11.76 -22.03 -14.35
CA GLY A 128 11.17 -23.30 -14.79
C GLY A 128 9.65 -23.27 -14.98
N SER A 129 9.06 -22.11 -15.27
CA SER A 129 7.61 -21.95 -15.42
C SER A 129 7.25 -21.05 -16.58
N ARG A 130 6.13 -21.37 -17.25
CA ARG A 130 5.52 -20.47 -18.22
C ARG A 130 4.82 -19.34 -17.47
N LEU A 131 5.26 -18.11 -17.69
CA LEU A 131 4.77 -16.92 -16.96
C LEU A 131 3.65 -16.18 -17.68
N VAL A 132 3.57 -16.34 -19.00
CA VAL A 132 2.62 -15.63 -19.86
C VAL A 132 1.97 -16.57 -20.87
N ASP A 133 0.70 -16.33 -21.12
CA ASP A 133 -0.09 -16.93 -22.19
C ASP A 133 -0.40 -15.88 -23.26
N ARG A 134 -0.39 -16.33 -24.52
CA ARG A 134 -0.94 -15.54 -25.62
C ARG A 134 -2.43 -15.82 -25.70
N ARG A 135 -3.26 -14.79 -25.52
CA ARG A 135 -4.71 -14.86 -25.79
C ARG A 135 -5.07 -13.79 -26.80
N GLY A 136 -5.25 -14.20 -28.06
CA GLY A 136 -5.52 -13.30 -29.16
C GLY A 136 -4.37 -12.31 -29.37
N ARG A 137 -4.66 -11.00 -29.35
CA ARG A 137 -3.67 -9.92 -29.45
C ARG A 137 -3.08 -9.50 -28.10
N GLY A 138 -3.56 -10.06 -26.99
CA GLY A 138 -3.17 -9.68 -25.63
C GLY A 138 -2.22 -10.66 -24.95
N VAL A 139 -1.59 -10.18 -23.88
CA VAL A 139 -0.77 -10.98 -22.97
C VAL A 139 -1.58 -11.18 -21.68
N MET A 140 -1.70 -12.43 -21.23
CA MET A 140 -2.25 -12.74 -19.92
C MET A 140 -1.19 -13.43 -19.08
N LEU A 141 -1.06 -13.04 -17.82
CA LEU A 141 -0.20 -13.79 -16.90
C LEU A 141 -0.85 -15.16 -16.62
N THR A 142 -0.03 -16.20 -16.55
CA THR A 142 -0.46 -17.50 -16.04
C THR A 142 -0.64 -17.42 -14.51
N LYS A 143 -1.27 -18.42 -13.88
CA LYS A 143 -1.33 -18.48 -12.39
C LYS A 143 0.08 -18.40 -11.75
N PRO A 144 1.10 -19.17 -12.21
CA PRO A 144 2.48 -18.97 -11.76
C PRO A 144 3.04 -17.58 -12.05
N GLY A 145 2.69 -17.00 -13.21
CA GLY A 145 3.10 -15.64 -13.58
C GLY A 145 2.56 -14.58 -12.64
N MET A 146 1.28 -14.67 -12.26
CA MET A 146 0.66 -13.76 -11.30
C MET A 146 1.34 -13.85 -9.93
N ALA A 147 1.56 -15.07 -9.43
CA ALA A 147 2.24 -15.29 -8.15
C ALA A 147 3.69 -14.80 -8.16
N LEU A 148 4.43 -15.01 -9.26
CA LEU A 148 5.79 -14.50 -9.40
C LEU A 148 5.81 -12.98 -9.51
N ALA A 149 4.87 -12.35 -10.22
CA ALA A 149 4.79 -10.90 -10.35
C ALA A 149 4.62 -10.24 -8.99
N GLN A 150 3.70 -10.75 -8.17
CA GLN A 150 3.50 -10.28 -6.80
C GLN A 150 4.78 -10.41 -5.97
N ARG A 151 5.42 -11.59 -5.97
CA ARG A 151 6.69 -11.81 -5.25
C ARG A 151 7.80 -10.86 -5.70
N LEU A 152 7.94 -10.62 -7.00
CA LEU A 152 8.97 -9.74 -7.54
C LEU A 152 8.70 -8.27 -7.21
N ARG A 153 7.44 -7.82 -7.21
CA ARG A 153 7.09 -6.47 -6.73
C ARG A 153 7.46 -6.27 -5.27
N LEU A 154 7.14 -7.26 -4.42
CA LEU A 154 7.54 -7.26 -3.01
C LEU A 154 9.07 -7.26 -2.84
N ALA A 155 9.80 -8.03 -3.65
CA ALA A 155 11.27 -8.03 -3.60
C ALA A 155 11.85 -6.65 -3.91
N LEU A 156 11.31 -5.97 -4.94
CA LEU A 156 11.71 -4.60 -5.27
C LEU A 156 11.30 -3.60 -4.19
N ALA A 157 10.14 -3.80 -3.54
CA ALA A 157 9.71 -2.99 -2.42
C ALA A 157 10.68 -3.11 -1.25
N GLU A 158 11.11 -4.32 -0.86
CA GLU A 158 12.10 -4.52 0.20
C GLU A 158 13.45 -3.88 -0.11
N LEU A 159 13.93 -4.01 -1.35
CA LEU A 159 15.16 -3.32 -1.76
C LEU A 159 15.02 -1.80 -1.70
N ARG A 160 13.83 -1.24 -2.02
CA ARG A 160 13.54 0.19 -1.87
C ARG A 160 13.59 0.62 -0.40
N GLN A 161 12.99 -0.16 0.50
CA GLN A 161 13.06 0.13 1.94
C GLN A 161 14.51 0.06 2.44
N GLY A 162 15.32 -0.88 1.96
CA GLY A 162 16.74 -0.94 2.28
C GLY A 162 17.53 0.29 1.82
N LEU A 163 17.19 0.87 0.67
CA LEU A 163 17.78 2.14 0.24
C LEU A 163 17.38 3.30 1.15
N ALA A 164 16.13 3.34 1.61
CA ALA A 164 15.68 4.33 2.58
C ALA A 164 16.40 4.16 3.94
N ASP A 165 16.61 2.93 4.39
CA ASP A 165 17.36 2.62 5.63
C ASP A 165 18.83 3.08 5.55
N LEU A 166 19.44 3.05 4.34
CA LEU A 166 20.78 3.59 4.10
C LEU A 166 20.82 5.12 3.99
N ALA A 167 19.82 5.71 3.34
CA ALA A 167 19.71 7.16 3.24
C ALA A 167 19.66 7.77 4.65
N ASP A 168 18.83 7.19 5.52
CA ASP A 168 18.74 7.56 6.92
C ASP A 168 20.08 7.45 7.66
N LEU A 169 20.85 6.38 7.43
CA LEU A 169 22.17 6.19 8.03
C LEU A 169 23.17 7.29 7.61
N LYS A 170 23.04 7.82 6.39
CA LYS A 170 23.88 8.91 5.87
C LYS A 170 23.43 10.29 6.37
N GLY A 171 22.35 10.36 7.16
CA GLY A 171 21.70 11.62 7.51
C GLY A 171 21.04 12.28 6.30
N GLU A 172 20.76 11.52 5.23
CA GLU A 172 19.97 12.02 4.12
C GLU A 172 18.53 12.14 4.60
N GLU A 173 18.04 13.37 4.58
CA GLU A 173 16.80 13.73 5.22
C GLU A 173 15.57 13.45 4.32
N GLY A 174 15.78 13.17 3.03
CA GLY A 174 14.74 12.87 2.04
C GLY A 174 14.18 11.45 2.10
N GLY A 175 13.04 11.22 1.47
CA GLY A 175 12.40 9.91 1.42
C GLY A 175 11.03 9.98 0.77
N ARG A 176 10.38 8.81 0.62
CA ARG A 176 9.01 8.74 0.10
C ARG A 176 8.16 7.81 0.96
N ILE A 177 6.93 8.25 1.27
CA ILE A 177 5.91 7.46 1.94
C ILE A 177 4.68 7.38 1.03
N LEU A 178 4.16 6.16 0.81
CA LEU A 178 2.96 5.93 0.01
C LEU A 178 1.82 5.45 0.89
N VAL A 179 0.75 6.25 0.99
CA VAL A 179 -0.38 6.01 1.89
C VAL A 179 -1.65 5.78 1.09
N GLY A 180 -2.30 4.65 1.31
CA GLY A 180 -3.63 4.38 0.79
C GLY A 180 -4.70 5.02 1.67
N ALA A 181 -5.47 5.96 1.15
CA ALA A 181 -6.50 6.67 1.89
C ALA A 181 -7.90 6.17 1.50
N MET A 182 -8.54 5.41 2.39
CA MET A 182 -9.94 5.02 2.25
C MET A 182 -10.87 6.18 2.64
N PRO A 183 -12.20 6.07 2.40
CA PRO A 183 -13.16 7.08 2.88
C PRO A 183 -13.03 7.31 4.40
N LEU A 184 -13.50 8.46 4.87
CA LEU A 184 -13.29 9.05 6.21
C LEU A 184 -11.87 9.56 6.50
N SER A 185 -10.83 8.73 6.33
CA SER A 185 -9.46 9.13 6.73
C SER A 185 -8.98 10.40 6.01
N ARG A 186 -9.49 10.64 4.80
CA ARG A 186 -9.20 11.82 3.96
C ARG A 186 -9.73 13.14 4.49
N ALA A 187 -10.74 13.12 5.36
CA ALA A 187 -11.45 14.34 5.76
C ALA A 187 -10.70 15.15 6.81
N ARG A 188 -10.12 14.49 7.83
CA ARG A 188 -9.38 15.13 8.93
C ARG A 188 -8.11 14.38 9.30
N LEU A 189 -8.24 13.08 9.61
CA LEU A 189 -7.15 12.27 10.16
C LEU A 189 -5.85 12.33 9.34
N LEU A 190 -5.93 12.01 8.04
CA LEU A 190 -4.76 11.95 7.17
C LEU A 190 -4.18 13.34 6.87
N PRO A 191 -4.97 14.37 6.48
CA PRO A 191 -4.47 15.73 6.37
C PRO A 191 -3.71 16.21 7.61
N ASP A 192 -4.27 16.00 8.81
CA ASP A 192 -3.62 16.43 10.05
C ASP A 192 -2.33 15.65 10.32
N ALA A 193 -2.33 14.34 10.08
CA ALA A 193 -1.13 13.52 10.22
C ALA A 193 -0.01 13.96 9.25
N ILE A 194 -0.38 14.29 8.01
CA ILE A 194 0.55 14.81 7.00
C ILE A 194 1.13 16.15 7.45
N MET A 195 0.30 17.09 7.93
CA MET A 195 0.76 18.39 8.41
C MET A 195 1.72 18.26 9.59
N ARG A 196 1.37 17.45 10.60
CA ARG A 196 2.22 17.18 11.76
C ARG A 196 3.56 16.57 11.34
N PHE A 197 3.53 15.53 10.52
CA PHE A 197 4.74 14.86 10.06
C PHE A 197 5.64 15.78 9.21
N ARG A 198 5.05 16.57 8.31
CA ARG A 198 5.80 17.47 7.42
C ARG A 198 6.47 18.63 8.16
N ALA A 199 5.98 18.99 9.36
CA ALA A 199 6.63 20.00 10.19
C ALA A 199 8.03 19.53 10.64
N ASP A 200 8.18 18.24 10.96
CA ASP A 200 9.45 17.64 11.38
C ASP A 200 10.28 17.10 10.21
N PHE A 201 9.63 16.75 9.08
CA PHE A 201 10.27 16.13 7.92
C PHE A 201 9.90 16.81 6.58
N PRO A 202 10.27 18.09 6.37
CA PRO A 202 9.82 18.91 5.23
C PRO A 202 10.36 18.51 3.84
N GLN A 203 11.28 17.57 3.79
CA GLN A 203 11.92 17.05 2.57
C GLN A 203 11.44 15.65 2.18
N VAL A 204 10.53 15.05 2.96
CA VAL A 204 9.93 13.76 2.66
C VAL A 204 8.73 13.96 1.74
N ASP A 205 8.71 13.20 0.66
CA ASP A 205 7.59 13.14 -0.29
C ASP A 205 6.51 12.20 0.25
N ILE A 206 5.27 12.70 0.32
CA ILE A 206 4.11 11.88 0.67
C ILE A 206 3.21 11.75 -0.55
N SER A 207 2.93 10.52 -0.93
CA SER A 207 2.04 10.17 -2.03
C SER A 207 0.78 9.55 -1.46
N VAL A 208 -0.38 10.13 -1.74
CA VAL A 208 -1.67 9.60 -1.29
C VAL A 208 -2.36 8.89 -2.46
N ALA A 209 -2.64 7.60 -2.29
CA ALA A 209 -3.45 6.81 -3.21
C ALA A 209 -4.87 6.72 -2.65
N GLU A 210 -5.83 7.35 -3.31
CA GLU A 210 -7.23 7.33 -2.89
C GLU A 210 -8.00 6.20 -3.54
N GLY A 211 -8.87 5.53 -2.77
CA GLY A 211 -9.71 4.47 -3.31
C GLY A 211 -10.53 3.77 -2.24
N ALA A 212 -11.39 2.86 -2.69
CA ALA A 212 -12.02 1.88 -1.83
C ALA A 212 -11.04 0.77 -1.45
N HIS A 213 -11.35 0.01 -0.42
CA HIS A 213 -10.53 -1.13 0.01
C HIS A 213 -10.18 -2.09 -1.13
N ALA A 214 -11.16 -2.42 -2.00
CA ALA A 214 -10.97 -3.35 -3.11
C ALA A 214 -9.93 -2.86 -4.14
N GLU A 215 -9.75 -1.55 -4.26
CA GLU A 215 -8.80 -0.92 -5.17
C GLU A 215 -7.41 -0.81 -4.55
N LEU A 216 -7.32 -0.57 -3.23
CA LEU A 216 -6.07 -0.31 -2.53
C LEU A 216 -5.39 -1.57 -1.95
N VAL A 217 -6.15 -2.64 -1.68
CA VAL A 217 -5.60 -3.86 -1.04
C VAL A 217 -4.58 -4.59 -1.93
N GLY A 218 -4.77 -4.58 -3.25
CA GLY A 218 -3.81 -5.14 -4.21
C GLY A 218 -2.48 -4.39 -4.19
N PRO A 219 -2.46 -3.07 -4.44
CA PRO A 219 -1.26 -2.24 -4.32
C PRO A 219 -0.56 -2.34 -2.95
N LEU A 220 -1.30 -2.45 -1.85
CA LEU A 220 -0.72 -2.71 -0.52
C LEU A 220 0.02 -4.06 -0.47
N ARG A 221 -0.62 -5.14 -0.96
CA ARG A 221 -0.03 -6.48 -1.04
C ARG A 221 1.18 -6.58 -1.98
N ASP A 222 1.23 -5.72 -2.98
CA ASP A 222 2.32 -5.66 -3.95
C ASP A 222 3.49 -4.79 -3.48
N GLY A 223 3.37 -4.10 -2.35
CA GLY A 223 4.40 -3.17 -1.86
C GLY A 223 4.46 -1.85 -2.63
N GLU A 224 3.40 -1.51 -3.35
CA GLU A 224 3.23 -0.20 -4.02
C GLU A 224 2.64 0.83 -3.06
N ILE A 225 1.91 0.38 -2.04
CA ILE A 225 1.48 1.20 -0.91
C ILE A 225 2.17 0.66 0.34
N ASP A 226 2.63 1.56 1.21
CA ASP A 226 3.29 1.20 2.46
C ASP A 226 2.25 0.84 3.54
N MET A 227 1.21 1.65 3.66
CA MET A 227 0.12 1.48 4.62
C MET A 227 -1.21 2.04 4.10
N MET A 228 -2.32 1.52 4.58
CA MET A 228 -3.66 2.04 4.33
C MET A 228 -4.30 2.60 5.60
N ILE A 229 -5.12 3.64 5.48
CA ILE A 229 -5.88 4.23 6.59
C ILE A 229 -7.37 4.27 6.24
N GLY A 230 -8.20 3.66 7.09
CA GLY A 230 -9.66 3.80 7.05
C GLY A 230 -10.39 2.65 7.74
N ALA A 231 -11.64 2.40 7.35
CA ALA A 231 -12.48 1.40 7.99
C ALA A 231 -11.86 -0.01 7.91
N LEU A 232 -11.67 -0.62 9.08
CA LEU A 232 -11.19 -1.98 9.24
C LEU A 232 -12.28 -2.98 8.86
N ARG A 233 -11.85 -4.21 8.57
CA ARG A 233 -12.74 -5.33 8.26
C ARG A 233 -12.63 -6.41 9.34
N ASP A 234 -13.78 -6.91 9.78
CA ASP A 234 -13.91 -8.04 10.71
C ASP A 234 -14.76 -9.16 10.03
N PRO A 235 -14.24 -10.38 9.88
CA PRO A 235 -12.87 -10.79 10.19
C PRO A 235 -11.85 -10.11 9.29
N ALA A 236 -10.60 -10.03 9.76
CA ALA A 236 -9.47 -9.70 8.90
C ALA A 236 -9.47 -10.66 7.71
N MET A 237 -9.77 -10.14 6.52
CA MET A 237 -10.11 -10.98 5.37
C MET A 237 -8.97 -11.92 4.94
N ALA A 238 -7.74 -11.69 5.41
CA ALA A 238 -6.59 -12.51 5.07
C ALA A 238 -5.45 -12.42 6.11
N LEU A 239 -4.70 -13.52 6.23
CA LEU A 239 -3.54 -13.66 7.13
C LEU A 239 -2.30 -12.86 6.69
N ASP A 240 -2.31 -12.31 5.46
CA ASP A 240 -1.18 -11.55 4.90
C ASP A 240 -1.22 -10.06 5.25
N LEU A 241 -2.27 -9.61 5.95
CA LEU A 241 -2.46 -8.23 6.36
C LEU A 241 -2.60 -8.13 7.88
N GLU A 242 -2.04 -7.07 8.44
CA GLU A 242 -2.24 -6.68 9.82
C GLU A 242 -3.12 -5.44 9.87
N GLN A 243 -4.07 -5.43 10.81
CA GLN A 243 -4.97 -4.32 11.06
C GLN A 243 -4.79 -3.84 12.50
N ARG A 244 -4.62 -2.53 12.68
CA ARG A 244 -4.49 -1.89 13.98
C ARG A 244 -5.58 -0.83 14.15
N ALA A 245 -6.44 -1.03 15.13
CA ALA A 245 -7.50 -0.09 15.49
C ALA A 245 -6.90 1.25 15.93
N LEU A 246 -7.53 2.34 15.51
CA LEU A 246 -7.21 3.70 15.93
C LEU A 246 -8.34 4.30 16.76
N PHE A 247 -9.57 4.29 16.25
CA PHE A 247 -10.76 4.79 16.95
C PHE A 247 -12.04 4.18 16.40
N GLU A 248 -13.13 4.31 17.15
CA GLU A 248 -14.48 3.95 16.71
C GLU A 248 -15.16 5.15 16.07
N ASP A 249 -15.63 4.98 14.84
CA ASP A 249 -16.41 5.96 14.11
C ASP A 249 -17.90 5.59 14.17
N ARG A 250 -18.75 6.60 14.36
CA ARG A 250 -20.21 6.48 14.42
C ARG A 250 -20.84 7.28 13.29
N PRO A 251 -21.15 6.65 12.16
CA PRO A 251 -21.82 7.32 11.05
C PRO A 251 -23.19 7.87 11.46
N THR A 252 -23.55 9.03 10.91
CA THR A 252 -24.83 9.71 11.13
C THR A 252 -25.62 9.78 9.83
N ILE A 253 -26.93 10.00 9.94
CA ILE A 253 -27.81 10.17 8.79
C ILE A 253 -27.72 11.63 8.34
N LEU A 254 -27.32 11.84 7.08
CA LEU A 254 -27.15 13.18 6.52
C LEU A 254 -28.10 13.42 5.36
N ALA A 255 -28.59 14.65 5.26
CA ALA A 255 -29.47 15.11 4.20
C ALA A 255 -29.16 16.57 3.82
N ARG A 256 -29.88 17.12 2.84
CA ARG A 256 -29.82 18.57 2.58
C ARG A 256 -30.30 19.40 3.76
N HIS A 257 -29.87 20.66 3.78
CA HIS A 257 -30.52 21.66 4.62
C HIS A 257 -32.04 21.73 4.38
N GLY A 258 -32.82 21.92 5.45
CA GLY A 258 -34.28 22.00 5.41
C GLY A 258 -34.98 20.70 4.97
N HIS A 259 -34.30 19.55 5.09
CA HIS A 259 -34.93 18.25 4.80
C HIS A 259 -36.09 17.98 5.78
N PRO A 260 -37.22 17.37 5.35
CA PRO A 260 -38.37 17.13 6.22
C PRO A 260 -38.07 16.33 7.50
N LEU A 261 -37.02 15.51 7.50
CA LEU A 261 -36.62 14.72 8.67
C LEU A 261 -35.78 15.49 9.70
N ALA A 262 -35.35 16.72 9.38
CA ALA A 262 -34.54 17.52 10.31
C ALA A 262 -35.35 18.01 11.54
N ILE A 263 -36.69 18.04 11.43
CA ILE A 263 -37.59 18.38 12.54
C ILE A 263 -37.96 17.17 13.42
N GLY A 264 -37.52 15.97 13.04
CA GLY A 264 -37.84 14.72 13.70
C GLY A 264 -38.17 13.62 12.70
N TRP A 265 -37.93 12.37 13.10
CA TRP A 265 -38.17 11.20 12.27
C TRP A 265 -38.57 9.99 13.12
N ASP A 266 -39.27 9.06 12.48
CA ASP A 266 -39.46 7.69 12.94
C ASP A 266 -38.89 6.72 11.89
N ALA A 267 -38.95 5.42 12.18
CA ALA A 267 -38.41 4.40 11.28
C ALA A 267 -39.07 4.43 9.89
N ASP A 268 -40.38 4.68 9.82
CA ASP A 268 -41.12 4.72 8.55
C ASP A 268 -40.80 5.97 7.74
N ALA A 269 -40.51 7.08 8.40
CA ALA A 269 -40.09 8.32 7.76
C ALA A 269 -38.76 8.12 7.01
N LEU A 270 -37.80 7.39 7.57
CA LEU A 270 -36.54 7.04 6.89
C LEU A 270 -36.74 6.16 5.64
N ARG A 271 -37.83 5.39 5.59
CA ARG A 271 -38.18 4.52 4.44
C ARG A 271 -38.78 5.28 3.26
N ARG A 272 -39.33 6.46 3.49
CA ARG A 272 -40.01 7.27 2.47
C ARG A 272 -39.06 8.00 1.52
N PHE A 273 -37.79 8.11 1.89
CA PHE A 273 -36.79 8.84 1.12
C PHE A 273 -35.76 7.90 0.49
N PRO A 274 -35.29 8.20 -0.74
CA PRO A 274 -34.24 7.44 -1.40
C PRO A 274 -32.89 7.64 -0.71
N TRP A 275 -32.10 6.57 -0.66
CA TRP A 275 -30.75 6.59 -0.07
C TRP A 275 -29.65 6.61 -1.13
N ILE A 276 -28.55 7.29 -0.80
CA ILE A 276 -27.27 7.22 -1.53
C ILE A 276 -26.28 6.50 -0.63
N LEU A 277 -25.70 5.40 -1.10
CA LEU A 277 -24.82 4.54 -0.29
C LEU A 277 -23.62 4.04 -1.09
N PRO A 278 -22.51 3.67 -0.43
CA PRO A 278 -21.41 3.00 -1.10
C PRO A 278 -21.81 1.61 -1.62
N PRO A 279 -21.02 1.04 -2.55
CA PRO A 279 -21.28 -0.29 -3.11
C PRO A 279 -21.41 -1.39 -2.06
N GLU A 280 -22.01 -2.50 -2.49
CA GLU A 280 -22.11 -3.73 -1.71
C GLU A 280 -20.76 -4.24 -1.19
N GLY A 281 -20.77 -4.85 0.00
CA GLY A 281 -19.56 -5.41 0.65
C GLY A 281 -18.67 -4.38 1.36
N THR A 282 -19.09 -3.11 1.43
CA THR A 282 -18.44 -2.09 2.27
C THR A 282 -18.98 -2.12 3.71
N PRO A 283 -18.16 -1.81 4.74
CA PRO A 283 -18.64 -1.77 6.13
C PRO A 283 -19.86 -0.87 6.31
N LEU A 284 -19.87 0.30 5.68
CA LEU A 284 -20.98 1.26 5.79
C LEU A 284 -22.30 0.74 5.21
N ARG A 285 -22.23 -0.02 4.11
CA ARG A 285 -23.40 -0.71 3.54
C ARG A 285 -23.91 -1.81 4.47
N GLN A 286 -23.02 -2.53 5.15
CA GLN A 286 -23.39 -3.54 6.14
C GLN A 286 -24.05 -2.90 7.36
N LEU A 287 -23.50 -1.79 7.85
CA LEU A 287 -24.09 -1.01 8.95
C LEU A 287 -25.50 -0.51 8.60
N TRP A 288 -25.69 0.04 7.40
CA TRP A 288 -27.01 0.45 6.93
C TRP A 288 -28.01 -0.71 6.84
N LYS A 289 -27.57 -1.89 6.38
CA LYS A 289 -28.42 -3.10 6.37
C LYS A 289 -28.79 -3.55 7.79
N ALA A 290 -27.83 -3.54 8.71
CA ALA A 290 -28.06 -3.89 10.11
C ALA A 290 -29.06 -2.93 10.78
N MET A 291 -28.91 -1.62 10.51
CA MET A 291 -29.85 -0.58 10.95
C MET A 291 -31.29 -0.92 10.55
N PHE A 292 -31.55 -1.18 9.27
CA PHE A 292 -32.91 -1.48 8.81
C PHE A 292 -33.39 -2.87 9.23
N ALA A 293 -32.49 -3.83 9.43
CA ALA A 293 -32.86 -5.13 10.00
C ALA A 293 -33.35 -5.00 11.45
N GLU A 294 -32.71 -4.16 12.26
CA GLU A 294 -33.12 -3.88 13.64
C GLU A 294 -34.45 -3.10 13.69
N LEU A 295 -34.63 -2.13 12.78
CA LEU A 295 -35.88 -1.38 12.65
C LEU A 295 -37.05 -2.21 12.10
N GLY A 296 -36.80 -3.43 11.59
CA GLY A 296 -37.78 -4.32 10.96
C GLY A 296 -38.34 -3.81 9.63
N GLY A 297 -39.20 -4.59 8.97
CA GLY A 297 -39.90 -4.19 7.75
C GLY A 297 -39.02 -4.10 6.49
N ASP A 298 -39.53 -3.43 5.46
CA ASP A 298 -38.85 -3.30 4.17
C ASP A 298 -37.71 -2.26 4.21
N VAL A 299 -36.68 -2.51 3.41
CA VAL A 299 -35.55 -1.58 3.22
C VAL A 299 -35.89 -0.51 2.19
N PRO A 300 -35.49 0.76 2.38
CA PRO A 300 -35.73 1.80 1.39
C PRO A 300 -34.93 1.60 0.10
N ALA A 301 -35.38 2.27 -0.95
CA ALA A 301 -34.70 2.27 -2.24
C ALA A 301 -33.32 2.93 -2.13
N VAL A 302 -32.33 2.31 -2.78
CA VAL A 302 -31.00 2.88 -2.98
C VAL A 302 -30.76 3.07 -4.48
N PRO A 303 -31.36 4.11 -5.11
CA PRO A 303 -31.24 4.30 -6.55
C PRO A 303 -29.83 4.71 -7.01
N ILE A 304 -28.98 5.15 -6.08
CA ILE A 304 -27.63 5.65 -6.37
C ILE A 304 -26.62 4.94 -5.48
N GLU A 305 -25.74 4.15 -6.10
CA GLU A 305 -24.57 3.59 -5.44
C GLU A 305 -23.34 4.45 -5.73
N CYS A 306 -22.78 5.09 -4.70
CA CYS A 306 -21.66 6.01 -4.83
C CYS A 306 -20.79 5.99 -3.58
N GLY A 307 -19.48 5.83 -3.74
CA GLY A 307 -18.49 5.96 -2.65
C GLY A 307 -17.77 7.30 -2.60
N SER A 308 -18.02 8.19 -3.58
CA SER A 308 -17.38 9.51 -3.67
C SER A 308 -18.14 10.51 -2.78
N VAL A 309 -17.52 10.94 -1.69
CA VAL A 309 -18.10 11.93 -0.76
C VAL A 309 -18.44 13.23 -1.48
N MET A 310 -17.60 13.69 -2.40
CA MET A 310 -17.85 14.91 -3.17
C MET A 310 -19.10 14.79 -4.05
N THR A 311 -19.31 13.62 -4.67
CA THR A 311 -20.49 13.36 -5.48
C THR A 311 -21.74 13.25 -4.60
N ILE A 312 -21.65 12.52 -3.48
CA ILE A 312 -22.73 12.39 -2.50
C ILE A 312 -23.14 13.78 -2.00
N ARG A 313 -22.18 14.61 -1.57
CA ARG A 313 -22.42 16.00 -1.13
C ARG A 313 -23.27 16.76 -2.15
N GLN A 314 -22.85 16.77 -3.42
CA GLN A 314 -23.55 17.53 -4.46
C GLN A 314 -24.96 17.01 -4.72
N LEU A 315 -25.17 15.70 -4.65
CA LEU A 315 -26.49 15.08 -4.80
C LEU A 315 -27.40 15.38 -3.62
N LEU A 316 -26.87 15.36 -2.38
CA LEU A 316 -27.62 15.72 -1.19
C LEU A 316 -28.11 17.16 -1.32
N VAL A 317 -27.22 18.13 -1.57
CA VAL A 317 -27.61 19.56 -1.72
C VAL A 317 -28.73 19.75 -2.74
N GLY A 318 -28.76 18.95 -3.81
CA GLY A 318 -29.74 19.07 -4.89
C GLY A 318 -31.05 18.30 -4.72
N GLY A 319 -31.24 17.49 -3.67
CA GLY A 319 -32.42 16.63 -3.57
C GLY A 319 -32.73 16.06 -2.19
N ASP A 320 -33.91 15.45 -2.07
CA ASP A 320 -34.39 14.78 -0.86
C ASP A 320 -33.83 13.35 -0.76
N TYR A 321 -32.51 13.27 -0.68
CA TYR A 321 -31.79 12.02 -0.45
C TYR A 321 -31.30 11.94 0.99
N LEU A 322 -31.21 10.70 1.48
CA LEU A 322 -30.51 10.37 2.72
C LEU A 322 -29.19 9.67 2.40
N THR A 323 -28.20 9.83 3.27
CA THR A 323 -26.99 9.00 3.26
C THR A 323 -26.58 8.65 4.69
N LEU A 324 -25.68 7.68 4.79
CA LEU A 324 -25.02 7.31 6.04
C LEU A 324 -23.53 7.59 5.87
N LEU A 325 -22.98 8.59 6.55
CA LEU A 325 -21.56 8.96 6.50
C LEU A 325 -21.09 9.44 7.88
N SER A 326 -19.79 9.50 8.11
CA SER A 326 -19.29 10.18 9.32
C SER A 326 -19.47 11.67 9.19
N TYR A 327 -19.78 12.33 10.31
CA TYR A 327 -19.93 13.79 10.38
C TYR A 327 -18.73 14.52 9.77
N ASP A 328 -17.51 14.11 10.14
CA ASP A 328 -16.26 14.73 9.68
C ASP A 328 -16.10 14.76 8.15
N GLN A 329 -16.72 13.84 7.42
CA GLN A 329 -16.63 13.80 5.96
C GLN A 329 -17.31 14.99 5.28
N LEU A 330 -18.25 15.65 5.98
CA LEU A 330 -19.06 16.76 5.48
C LEU A 330 -19.19 17.89 6.52
N ALA A 331 -18.24 17.97 7.47
CA ALA A 331 -18.29 18.92 8.58
C ALA A 331 -18.42 20.37 8.08
N LEU A 332 -17.66 20.75 7.05
CA LEU A 332 -17.71 22.10 6.48
C LEU A 332 -19.10 22.42 5.89
N GLU A 333 -19.73 21.48 5.19
CA GLU A 333 -21.07 21.69 4.64
C GLU A 333 -22.16 21.70 5.72
N LEU A 334 -21.98 20.95 6.81
CA LEU A 334 -22.87 20.94 7.96
C LEU A 334 -22.75 22.25 8.75
N GLU A 335 -21.53 22.69 9.03
CA GLU A 335 -21.22 23.96 9.70
C GLU A 335 -21.69 25.17 8.89
N ALA A 336 -21.57 25.12 7.56
CA ALA A 336 -22.07 26.15 6.65
C ALA A 336 -23.60 26.11 6.45
N GLY A 337 -24.29 25.13 7.03
CA GLY A 337 -25.75 24.98 6.89
C GLY A 337 -26.20 24.61 5.48
N LEU A 338 -25.33 24.00 4.66
CA LEU A 338 -25.68 23.47 3.33
C LEU A 338 -26.34 22.08 3.43
N LEU A 339 -25.92 21.31 4.44
CA LEU A 339 -26.46 20.01 4.78
C LEU A 339 -27.05 20.05 6.21
N ALA A 340 -27.81 19.02 6.54
CA ALA A 340 -28.36 18.81 7.87
C ALA A 340 -27.96 17.44 8.41
N ASP A 341 -27.56 17.43 9.68
CA ASP A 341 -27.45 16.19 10.47
C ASP A 341 -28.84 15.80 10.96
N ILE A 342 -29.38 14.70 10.41
CA ILE A 342 -30.69 14.16 10.79
C ILE A 342 -30.60 13.43 12.13
N GLY A 343 -29.39 13.05 12.54
CA GLY A 343 -29.12 12.38 13.80
C GLY A 343 -28.55 10.98 13.63
N PRO A 344 -28.13 10.37 14.75
CA PRO A 344 -27.40 9.12 14.74
C PRO A 344 -28.22 8.01 14.08
N ALA A 345 -27.53 7.12 13.37
CA ALA A 345 -28.15 5.89 12.92
C ALA A 345 -28.75 5.13 14.12
N PRO A 346 -30.02 4.69 14.04
CA PRO A 346 -30.61 3.78 15.02
C PRO A 346 -29.71 2.57 15.32
N GLY A 347 -29.66 2.16 16.58
CA GLY A 347 -28.82 1.05 17.05
C GLY A 347 -27.42 1.48 17.48
N ALA A 348 -26.66 0.55 18.06
CA ALA A 348 -25.26 0.77 18.47
C ALA A 348 -24.29 0.59 17.30
N ILE A 349 -24.55 1.30 16.19
CA ILE A 349 -23.85 1.11 14.93
C ILE A 349 -22.55 1.90 14.94
N SER A 350 -21.43 1.18 14.88
CA SER A 350 -20.09 1.75 14.82
C SER A 350 -19.20 0.95 13.87
N ARG A 351 -18.12 1.57 13.42
CA ARG A 351 -17.03 0.88 12.71
C ARG A 351 -15.69 1.32 13.26
N THR A 352 -14.79 0.37 13.36
CA THR A 352 -13.41 0.66 13.72
C THR A 352 -12.67 1.25 12.52
N ILE A 353 -12.03 2.39 12.73
CA ILE A 353 -11.11 3.02 11.80
C ILE A 353 -9.70 2.68 12.24
N GLY A 354 -8.82 2.37 11.29
CA GLY A 354 -7.47 1.94 11.64
C GLY A 354 -6.47 2.00 10.52
N LEU A 355 -5.27 1.49 10.84
CA LEU A 355 -4.18 1.25 9.92
C LEU A 355 -4.23 -0.19 9.42
N THR A 356 -3.95 -0.40 8.14
CA THR A 356 -3.74 -1.72 7.55
C THR A 356 -2.39 -1.77 6.84
N THR A 357 -1.60 -2.78 7.14
CA THR A 357 -0.26 -3.02 6.58
C THR A 357 -0.14 -4.47 6.13
N ARG A 358 0.93 -4.82 5.39
CA ARG A 358 1.28 -6.23 5.21
C ARG A 358 1.82 -6.78 6.53
N ALA A 359 1.51 -8.03 6.86
CA ALA A 359 1.94 -8.65 8.11
C ALA A 359 3.46 -8.80 8.23
N ASP A 360 4.16 -8.96 7.10
CA ASP A 360 5.62 -9.09 7.04
C ASP A 360 6.34 -7.76 6.79
N TRP A 361 5.61 -6.64 6.72
CA TRP A 361 6.20 -5.34 6.44
C TRP A 361 7.02 -4.83 7.62
N ARG A 362 8.25 -4.41 7.32
CA ARG A 362 9.13 -3.73 8.27
C ARG A 362 9.20 -2.24 7.91
N PRO A 363 8.56 -1.34 8.68
CA PRO A 363 8.59 0.08 8.37
C PRO A 363 9.99 0.65 8.59
N THR A 364 10.41 1.57 7.73
CA THR A 364 11.60 2.43 7.91
C THR A 364 11.36 3.41 9.05
N ARG A 365 12.42 4.11 9.50
CA ARG A 365 12.30 5.14 10.54
C ARG A 365 11.25 6.20 10.17
N LEU A 366 11.29 6.72 8.94
CA LEU A 366 10.34 7.75 8.48
C LEU A 366 8.90 7.24 8.45
N GLN A 367 8.68 5.99 8.03
CA GLN A 367 7.35 5.38 8.04
C GLN A 367 6.83 5.17 9.46
N GLN A 368 7.68 4.78 10.41
CA GLN A 368 7.31 4.68 11.83
C GLN A 368 6.92 6.05 12.40
N GLN A 369 7.68 7.10 12.08
CA GLN A 369 7.37 8.47 12.50
C GLN A 369 6.05 8.96 11.91
N PHE A 370 5.76 8.63 10.65
CA PHE A 370 4.48 8.94 10.04
C PHE A 370 3.32 8.18 10.71
N MET A 371 3.50 6.90 11.03
CA MET A 371 2.49 6.13 11.79
C MET A 371 2.24 6.74 13.18
N ALA A 372 3.29 7.21 13.86
CA ALA A 372 3.17 7.90 15.15
C ALA A 372 2.42 9.24 15.00
N ALA A 373 2.64 9.99 13.92
CA ALA A 373 1.90 11.20 13.61
C ALA A 373 0.41 10.91 13.39
N VAL A 374 0.08 9.81 12.68
CA VAL A 374 -1.32 9.35 12.53
C VAL A 374 -1.96 9.06 13.88
N GLU A 375 -1.27 8.33 14.77
CA GLU A 375 -1.78 8.04 16.12
C GLU A 375 -1.96 9.30 16.97
N ALA A 376 -1.04 10.27 16.84
CA ALA A 376 -1.15 11.55 17.53
C ALA A 376 -2.38 12.34 17.07
N SER A 377 -2.67 12.34 15.77
CA SER A 377 -3.86 12.96 15.20
C SER A 377 -5.17 12.41 15.77
N VAL A 378 -5.23 11.11 16.06
CA VAL A 378 -6.42 10.48 16.62
C VAL A 378 -6.73 11.05 18.01
N ARG A 379 -5.70 11.21 18.86
CA ARG A 379 -5.89 11.70 20.25
C ARG A 379 -6.57 13.07 20.29
N GLU A 380 -6.19 13.96 19.38
CA GLU A 380 -6.77 15.30 19.29
C GLU A 380 -8.17 15.30 18.66
N MET A 381 -8.49 14.37 17.76
CA MET A 381 -9.84 14.23 17.22
C MET A 381 -10.85 13.68 18.25
N THR A 382 -10.38 12.87 19.19
CA THR A 382 -11.21 12.25 20.23
C THR A 382 -11.24 13.04 21.54
N SER A 383 -10.46 14.12 21.65
CA SER A 383 -10.44 15.03 22.81
C SER A 383 -11.41 16.18 22.58
#